data_AF-A0A6Y3HCC6-F1
#
_entry.id   AF-A0A6Y3HCC6-F1
#
_cell.length_a   1.000
_cell.length_b   1.000
_cell.length_c   1.000
_cell.angle_alpha   90.00
_cell.angle_beta   90.00
_cell.angle_gamma   90.00
#
_symmetry.space_group_name_H-M   'P 1'
#
loop_
_entity.id
_entity.type
_entity.pdbx_description
1 polymer ?
#
loop_
_entity_poly.entity_id
_entity_poly.type
_entity_poly.pdbx_seq_one_letter_code
_entity_poly.pdbx_strand_id
1 'polypeptide(L)'
;MECRAVYMQRFEEINLLATMAEKNSELGGNIMAMNALTRSGLVLLCGYFEGFLREMCKEFVEELNDLGIPPSKIPLRMLSEHVNACSDKIKNNKCQPFNDFIINVEKSLPIQLDSDK
;
A
#
# COMPACT_ATOMS: atom_id res chain seq x y z
N MET A 1 -4.51 -14.09 -0.61
CA MET A 1 -4.68 -13.35 -1.88
C MET A 1 -6.13 -12.88 -2.06
N GLU A 2 -6.70 -12.26 -1.02
CA GLU A 2 -8.10 -11.80 -1.04
C GLU A 2 -8.18 -10.34 -1.50
N CYS A 3 -7.17 -9.54 -1.19
CA CYS A 3 -7.06 -8.12 -1.54
C CYS A 3 -7.11 -7.90 -3.06
N ARG A 4 -6.45 -8.74 -3.86
CA ARG A 4 -6.48 -8.61 -5.33
C ARG A 4 -7.91 -8.66 -5.86
N ALA A 5 -8.72 -9.62 -5.40
CA ALA A 5 -10.10 -9.76 -5.88
C ALA A 5 -10.95 -8.54 -5.49
N VAL A 6 -10.83 -8.09 -4.23
CA VAL A 6 -11.55 -6.91 -3.71
C VAL A 6 -11.19 -5.64 -4.49
N TYR A 7 -9.91 -5.37 -4.70
CA TYR A 7 -9.48 -4.14 -5.36
C TYR A 7 -9.71 -4.17 -6.88
N MET A 8 -9.72 -5.34 -7.52
CA MET A 8 -10.16 -5.47 -8.91
C MET A 8 -11.64 -5.15 -9.09
N GLN A 9 -12.51 -5.57 -8.16
CA GLN A 9 -13.93 -5.17 -8.19
C GLN A 9 -14.10 -3.66 -8.02
N ARG A 10 -13.35 -3.05 -7.08
CA ARG A 10 -13.35 -1.58 -6.91
C ARG A 10 -12.85 -0.83 -8.15
N PHE A 11 -11.97 -1.45 -8.94
CA PHE A 11 -11.50 -0.88 -10.20
C PHE A 11 -12.61 -0.77 -11.26
N GLU A 12 -13.66 -1.58 -11.19
CA GLU A 12 -14.84 -1.47 -12.07
C GLU A 12 -15.55 -0.12 -11.90
N GLU A 13 -15.55 0.45 -10.68
CA GLU A 13 -16.09 1.79 -10.42
C GLU A 13 -15.29 2.88 -11.15
N ILE A 14 -13.96 2.73 -11.22
CA ILE A 14 -13.10 3.65 -11.99
C ILE A 14 -13.41 3.56 -13.48
N ASN A 15 -13.59 2.34 -14.01
CA ASN A 15 -13.97 2.14 -15.40
C ASN A 15 -15.32 2.78 -15.72
N LEU A 16 -16.30 2.66 -14.83
CA LEU A 16 -17.60 3.31 -14.98
C LEU A 16 -17.45 4.84 -15.05
N LEU A 17 -16.69 5.44 -14.13
CA LEU A 17 -16.43 6.88 -14.12
C LEU A 17 -15.70 7.35 -15.39
N ALA A 18 -14.74 6.57 -15.88
CA ALA A 18 -14.03 6.85 -17.13
C ALA A 18 -14.99 6.84 -18.33
N THR A 19 -15.83 5.80 -18.46
CA THR A 19 -16.85 5.72 -19.53
C THR A 19 -17.85 6.87 -19.46
N MET A 20 -18.26 7.28 -18.25
CA MET A 20 -19.15 8.44 -18.09
C MET A 20 -18.45 9.75 -18.46
N ALA A 21 -17.16 9.89 -18.15
CA ALA A 21 -16.37 11.07 -18.52
C ALA A 21 -16.20 11.17 -20.04
N GLU A 22 -15.91 10.05 -20.72
CA GLU A 22 -15.83 9.96 -22.18
C GLU A 22 -17.13 10.40 -22.85
N LYS A 23 -18.28 9.92 -22.37
CA LYS A 23 -19.59 10.39 -22.89
C LYS A 23 -19.80 11.90 -22.73
N ASN A 24 -19.28 12.49 -21.67
CA ASN A 24 -19.39 13.93 -21.43
C ASN A 24 -18.34 14.77 -22.19
N SER A 25 -17.37 14.12 -22.85
CA SER A 25 -16.37 14.81 -23.71
C SER A 25 -16.82 14.95 -25.16
N GLU A 26 -17.89 14.25 -25.56
CA GLU A 26 -18.49 14.32 -26.89
C GLU A 26 -19.11 15.70 -27.20
N LEU A 27 -19.39 15.96 -28.48
CA LEU A 27 -19.96 17.22 -28.94
C LEU A 27 -21.34 17.48 -28.29
N GLY A 28 -21.48 18.58 -27.54
CA GLY A 28 -22.69 18.88 -26.77
C GLY A 28 -22.70 18.29 -25.34
N GLY A 29 -21.61 17.65 -24.92
CA GLY A 29 -21.43 17.10 -23.58
C GLY A 29 -21.22 18.15 -22.48
N ASN A 30 -21.30 17.71 -21.23
CA ASN A 30 -21.18 18.57 -20.07
C ASN A 30 -19.74 18.55 -19.52
N ILE A 31 -18.95 19.56 -19.89
CA ILE A 31 -17.54 19.72 -19.46
C ILE A 31 -17.41 19.77 -17.92
N MET A 32 -18.36 20.39 -17.22
CA MET A 32 -18.33 20.45 -15.75
C MET A 32 -18.50 19.05 -15.15
N ALA A 33 -19.43 18.26 -15.69
CA ALA A 33 -19.62 16.87 -15.29
C ALA A 33 -18.38 16.01 -15.62
N MET A 34 -17.80 16.16 -16.80
CA MET A 34 -16.55 15.48 -17.19
C MET A 34 -15.42 15.77 -16.20
N ASN A 35 -15.21 17.03 -15.84
CA ASN A 35 -14.19 17.43 -14.87
C ASN A 35 -14.45 16.88 -13.47
N ALA A 36 -15.72 16.83 -13.05
CA ALA A 36 -16.10 16.22 -11.78
C ALA A 36 -15.82 14.71 -11.78
N LEU A 37 -16.25 14.00 -12.82
CA LEU A 37 -16.06 12.54 -12.97
C LEU A 37 -14.58 12.15 -13.00
N THR A 38 -13.77 12.86 -13.77
CA THR A 38 -12.32 12.60 -13.86
C THR A 38 -11.60 12.86 -12.54
N ARG A 39 -11.95 13.94 -11.82
CA ARG A 39 -11.41 14.21 -10.48
C ARG A 39 -11.82 13.15 -9.47
N SER A 40 -13.09 12.77 -9.44
CA SER A 40 -13.58 11.69 -8.58
C SER A 40 -12.87 10.37 -8.88
N GLY A 41 -12.73 10.01 -10.16
CA GLY A 41 -12.01 8.81 -10.59
C GLY A 41 -10.55 8.81 -10.13
N LEU A 42 -9.84 9.94 -10.25
CA LEU A 42 -8.46 10.06 -9.77
C LEU A 42 -8.35 9.87 -8.25
N VAL A 43 -9.25 10.50 -7.48
CA VAL A 43 -9.26 10.37 -6.01
C VAL A 43 -9.50 8.93 -5.58
N LEU A 44 -10.49 8.26 -6.20
CA LEU A 44 -10.79 6.87 -5.91
C LEU A 44 -9.65 5.94 -6.32
N LEU A 45 -9.04 6.16 -7.49
CA LEU A 45 -7.90 5.38 -7.96
C LEU A 45 -6.73 5.45 -6.97
N CYS A 46 -6.39 6.65 -6.49
CA CYS A 46 -5.36 6.83 -5.48
C CYS A 46 -5.69 6.10 -4.19
N GLY A 47 -6.92 6.26 -3.67
CA GLY A 47 -7.36 5.60 -2.44
C GLY A 47 -7.39 4.07 -2.54
N TYR A 48 -7.84 3.54 -3.68
CA TYR A 48 -7.84 2.10 -3.94
C TYR A 48 -6.43 1.55 -4.09
N PHE A 49 -5.54 2.25 -4.79
CA PHE A 49 -4.16 1.82 -4.93
C PHE A 49 -3.42 1.82 -3.59
N GLU A 50 -3.58 2.86 -2.78
CA GLU A 50 -3.01 2.92 -1.43
C GLU A 50 -3.52 1.77 -0.56
N GLY A 51 -4.84 1.55 -0.56
CA GLY A 51 -5.45 0.45 0.16
C GLY A 51 -4.96 -0.92 -0.31
N PHE A 52 -4.82 -1.11 -1.63
CA PHE A 52 -4.33 -2.35 -2.21
C PHE A 52 -2.90 -2.65 -1.76
N LEU A 53 -2.00 -1.67 -1.82
CA LEU A 53 -0.63 -1.83 -1.34
C LEU A 53 -0.60 -2.17 0.15
N ARG A 54 -1.43 -1.51 0.96
CA ARG A 54 -1.53 -1.75 2.40
C ARG A 54 -1.97 -3.19 2.70
N GLU A 55 -3.05 -3.66 2.09
CA GLU A 55 -3.56 -5.01 2.33
C GLU A 55 -2.64 -6.09 1.73
N MET A 56 -2.02 -5.82 0.57
CA MET A 56 -1.02 -6.74 -0.01
C MET A 56 0.18 -6.93 0.93
N CYS A 57 0.68 -5.86 1.53
CA CYS A 57 1.77 -5.94 2.51
C CYS A 57 1.35 -6.74 3.75
N LYS A 58 0.12 -6.57 4.24
CA LYS A 58 -0.40 -7.35 5.38
C LYS A 58 -0.51 -8.83 5.05
N GLU A 59 -1.17 -9.18 3.94
CA GLU A 59 -1.31 -10.57 3.49
C GLU A 59 0.07 -11.23 3.29
N PHE A 60 1.04 -10.48 2.76
CA PHE A 60 2.41 -10.99 2.61
C PHE A 60 3.05 -11.34 3.96
N VAL A 61 2.90 -10.47 4.97
CA VAL A 61 3.43 -10.71 6.31
C VAL A 61 2.72 -11.87 7.00
N GLU A 62 1.40 -11.98 6.85
CA GLU A 62 0.60 -13.09 7.38
C GLU A 62 1.06 -14.42 6.77
N GLU A 63 1.20 -14.49 5.45
CA GLU A 63 1.67 -15.70 4.76
C GLU A 63 3.08 -16.11 5.23
N LEU A 64 3.99 -15.16 5.42
CA LEU A 64 5.32 -15.44 5.96
C LEU A 64 5.27 -16.03 7.38
N ASN A 65 4.36 -15.52 8.22
CA ASN A 65 4.17 -16.04 9.57
C ASN A 65 3.59 -17.46 9.54
N ASP A 66 2.59 -17.70 8.70
CA ASP A 66 1.95 -19.02 8.54
C ASP A 66 2.94 -20.07 8.02
N LEU A 67 3.84 -19.67 7.12
CA LEU A 67 4.93 -20.51 6.63
C LEU A 67 6.10 -20.65 7.63
N GLY A 68 6.07 -19.95 8.77
CA GLY A 68 7.13 -19.94 9.76
C GLY A 68 8.46 -19.40 9.22
N ILE A 69 8.42 -18.52 8.22
CA ILE A 69 9.61 -17.94 7.60
C ILE A 69 10.13 -16.82 8.50
N PRO A 70 11.36 -16.94 9.05
CA PRO A 70 11.92 -15.89 9.88
C PRO A 70 12.33 -14.67 9.04
N PRO A 71 12.29 -13.45 9.61
CA PRO A 71 12.70 -12.22 8.92
C PRO A 71 14.11 -12.28 8.31
N SER A 72 15.02 -13.04 8.93
CA SER A 72 16.41 -13.21 8.48
C SER A 72 16.56 -13.91 7.12
N LYS A 73 15.52 -14.61 6.65
CA LYS A 73 15.51 -15.26 5.32
C LYS A 73 14.92 -14.36 4.23
N ILE A 74 14.37 -13.21 4.58
CA ILE A 74 13.81 -12.28 3.60
C ILE A 74 14.93 -11.52 2.92
N PRO A 75 14.99 -11.48 1.58
CA PRO A 75 15.98 -10.69 0.87
C PRO A 75 15.93 -9.22 1.28
N LEU A 76 17.08 -8.62 1.63
CA LEU A 76 17.18 -7.21 2.06
C LEU A 76 16.55 -6.23 1.04
N ARG A 77 16.60 -6.56 -0.25
CA ARG A 77 15.97 -5.78 -1.32
C ARG A 77 14.44 -5.70 -1.24
N MET A 78 13.81 -6.62 -0.50
CA MET A 78 12.37 -6.65 -0.25
C MET A 78 12.00 -5.91 1.05
N LEU A 79 13.00 -5.50 1.82
CA LEU A 79 12.82 -4.72 3.04
C LEU A 79 13.04 -3.25 2.72
N SER A 80 12.34 -2.38 3.45
CA SER A 80 12.55 -0.94 3.31
C SER A 80 13.97 -0.55 3.76
N GLU A 81 14.48 0.58 3.25
CA GLU A 81 15.78 1.12 3.67
C GLU A 81 15.87 1.32 5.19
N HIS A 82 14.74 1.62 5.84
CA HIS A 82 14.62 1.74 7.30
C HIS A 82 14.95 0.43 8.02
N VAL A 83 14.39 -0.68 7.54
CA VAL A 83 14.67 -2.00 8.09
C VAL A 83 16.14 -2.37 7.90
N ASN A 84 16.74 -1.97 6.76
CA ASN A 84 18.16 -2.15 6.50
C ASN A 84 19.03 -1.32 7.45
N ALA A 85 18.65 -0.08 7.75
CA ALA A 85 19.35 0.79 8.71
C ALA A 85 19.27 0.29 10.16
N CYS A 86 18.17 -0.37 10.54
CA CYS A 86 18.01 -0.99 11.85
C CYS A 86 18.59 -2.42 11.93
N SER A 87 19.03 -2.99 10.80
CA SER A 87 19.44 -4.40 10.65
C SER A 87 20.54 -4.84 11.63
N ASP A 88 21.49 -3.97 11.96
CA ASP A 88 22.58 -4.31 12.87
C ASP A 88 22.13 -4.46 14.35
N LYS A 89 21.04 -3.80 14.76
CA LYS A 89 20.39 -4.04 16.06
C LYS A 89 19.51 -5.29 16.07
N ILE A 90 19.16 -5.79 14.89
CA ILE A 90 18.17 -6.84 14.63
C ILE A 90 18.82 -8.22 14.45
N LYS A 91 20.05 -8.30 13.92
CA LYS A 91 20.80 -9.56 13.69
C LYS A 91 20.97 -10.45 14.94
N ASN A 92 20.74 -9.90 16.14
CA ASN A 92 20.79 -10.61 17.41
C ASN A 92 19.47 -11.30 17.84
N ASN A 93 18.34 -11.03 17.18
CA ASN A 93 17.03 -11.61 17.53
C ASN A 93 16.60 -12.67 16.51
N LYS A 94 16.98 -13.94 16.74
CA LYS A 94 16.83 -15.02 15.76
C LYS A 94 15.46 -15.73 15.72
N CYS A 95 14.52 -15.44 16.61
CA CYS A 95 13.24 -16.17 16.68
C CYS A 95 12.08 -15.29 17.16
N GLN A 96 11.52 -14.44 16.29
CA GLN A 96 10.24 -13.78 16.55
C GLN A 96 9.36 -13.77 15.30
N PRO A 97 8.02 -13.84 15.44
CA PRO A 97 7.08 -13.58 14.36
C PRO A 97 7.40 -12.27 13.62
N PHE A 98 7.10 -12.21 12.32
CA PHE A 98 7.39 -11.04 11.49
C PHE A 98 6.63 -9.79 11.97
N ASN A 99 5.44 -9.96 12.59
CA ASN A 99 4.70 -8.87 13.22
C ASN A 99 5.48 -8.23 14.38
N ASP A 100 6.06 -9.05 15.27
CA ASP A 100 6.87 -8.56 16.40
C ASP A 100 8.15 -7.88 15.92
N PHE A 101 8.71 -8.40 14.82
CA PHE A 101 9.83 -7.77 14.13
C PHE A 101 9.48 -6.36 13.63
N ILE A 102 8.34 -6.18 12.95
CA ILE A 102 7.89 -4.88 12.46
C ILE A 102 7.65 -3.90 13.62
N ILE A 103 6.95 -4.32 14.68
CA ILE A 103 6.71 -3.50 15.88
C ILE A 103 8.03 -3.04 16.50
N ASN A 104 9.04 -3.92 16.55
CA ASN A 104 10.35 -3.57 17.11
C ASN A 104 11.14 -2.60 16.21
N VAL A 105 11.01 -2.70 14.88
CA VAL A 105 11.59 -1.73 13.94
C VAL A 105 10.93 -0.36 14.13
N GLU A 106 9.60 -0.29 14.21
CA GLU A 106 8.86 0.97 14.45
C GLU A 106 9.24 1.63 15.77
N LYS A 107 9.35 0.85 16.86
CA LYS A 107 9.77 1.36 18.19
C LYS A 107 11.24 1.78 18.25
N SER A 108 12.07 1.32 17.33
CA SER A 108 13.50 1.68 17.26
C SER A 108 13.75 3.03 16.60
N LEU A 109 12.70 3.75 16.16
CA LEU A 109 12.81 5.12 15.71
C LEU A 109 13.36 6.02 16.85
N PRO A 110 14.33 6.89 16.58
CA PRO A 110 14.33 8.18 17.23
C PRO A 110 13.09 8.94 16.76
N ILE A 111 12.28 9.46 17.68
CA ILE A 111 11.31 10.51 17.37
C ILE A 111 12.12 11.72 16.92
N GLN A 112 12.36 11.86 15.62
CA GLN A 112 12.79 13.12 15.00
C GLN A 112 11.97 13.34 13.73
N LEU A 113 10.69 13.61 13.95
CA LEU A 113 10.00 14.59 13.12
C LEU A 113 10.54 15.96 13.57
N ASP A 114 11.67 16.39 13.02
CA ASP A 114 11.98 17.81 12.99
C ASP A 114 10.97 18.47 12.06
N SER A 115 9.79 18.79 12.60
CA SER A 115 8.94 19.84 12.08
C SER A 115 9.56 21.17 12.49
N ASP A 116 10.61 21.59 11.79
CA ASP A 116 11.00 22.99 11.72
C ASP A 116 11.92 23.21 10.51
N LYS A 117 11.31 23.64 9.40
CA LYS A 117 11.77 24.75 8.56
C LYS A 117 10.75 25.10 7.48
#